data_AF-A0A2V7D3E6-F1
#
_entry.id   AF-A0A2V7D3E6-F1
#
_cell.length_a   1.000
_cell.length_b   1.000
_cell.length_c   1.000
_cell.angle_alpha   90.00
_cell.angle_beta   90.00
_cell.angle_gamma   90.00
#
_symmetry.space_group_name_H-M   'P 1'
#
loop_
_entity.id
_entity.type
_entity.pdbx_description
1 polymer ?
#
loop_
_entity_poly.entity_id
_entity_poly.type
_entity_poly.pdbx_seq_one_letter_code
_entity_poly.pdbx_strand_id
1 'polypeptide(L)'
;MRLGAYAGAIAVATLLALGVAHAQSESVQEVLGTWKGKIELFDEPERTLVIKSVTRAGDTWIASVEYGPTGQKLGAFEGRVQKQRGATTLTFPISTTRKVELSLVSNTELRGLFKVSDGEGSWVSRRMVLQKTSDKP
;
A
#
# COMPACT_ATOMS: atom_id res chain seq x y z
N MET A 1 -32.46 -43.31 -52.08
CA MET A 1 -33.24 -42.42 -51.19
C MET A 1 -32.28 -41.83 -50.15
N ARG A 2 -32.34 -40.49 -49.95
CA ARG A 2 -31.69 -39.63 -48.94
C ARG A 2 -30.18 -39.32 -49.18
N LEU A 3 -29.84 -38.13 -49.70
CA LEU A 3 -29.57 -36.85 -48.97
C LEU A 3 -28.47 -37.07 -47.92
N GLY A 4 -27.23 -36.57 -48.00
CA GLY A 4 -26.74 -35.28 -48.48
C GLY A 4 -26.38 -34.41 -47.27
N ALA A 5 -25.10 -34.11 -47.03
CA ALA A 5 -24.61 -32.84 -46.45
C ALA A 5 -23.08 -32.82 -46.19
N TYR A 6 -22.39 -31.95 -46.93
CA TYR A 6 -21.39 -30.94 -46.52
C TYR A 6 -20.50 -31.24 -45.29
N ALA A 7 -19.17 -31.34 -45.43
CA ALA A 7 -18.17 -30.28 -45.70
C ALA A 7 -17.44 -29.85 -44.41
N GLY A 8 -16.12 -29.76 -44.46
CA GLY A 8 -15.31 -29.15 -43.41
C GLY A 8 -13.91 -29.73 -43.29
N ALA A 9 -13.04 -29.45 -44.26
CA ALA A 9 -11.60 -29.58 -44.08
C ALA A 9 -11.10 -28.37 -43.28
N ILE A 10 -10.37 -28.59 -42.17
CA ILE A 10 -9.43 -27.61 -41.62
C ILE A 10 -8.19 -28.36 -41.14
N ALA A 11 -7.10 -28.19 -41.89
CA ALA A 11 -5.74 -28.37 -41.42
C ALA A 11 -5.24 -27.03 -40.89
N VAL A 12 -4.70 -26.95 -39.67
CA VAL A 12 -3.76 -25.88 -39.29
C VAL A 12 -2.68 -26.44 -38.37
N ALA A 13 -1.47 -25.95 -38.62
CA ALA A 13 -0.18 -26.51 -38.32
C ALA A 13 0.37 -26.25 -36.90
N THR A 14 1.35 -27.08 -36.56
CA THR A 14 2.46 -26.87 -35.62
C THR A 14 3.11 -25.49 -35.69
N LEU A 15 3.50 -24.90 -34.55
CA LEU A 15 4.87 -24.40 -34.33
C LEU A 15 5.16 -23.95 -32.88
N LEU A 16 6.46 -24.03 -32.60
CA LEU A 16 7.20 -23.99 -31.35
C LEU A 16 7.37 -22.59 -30.72
N ALA A 17 7.73 -22.65 -29.44
CA ALA A 17 8.63 -21.75 -28.69
C ALA A 17 8.20 -20.28 -28.51
N LEU A 18 8.18 -19.82 -27.24
CA LEU A 18 8.98 -18.69 -26.74
C LEU A 18 8.53 -18.28 -25.34
N GLY A 19 9.50 -18.17 -24.43
CA GLY A 19 9.48 -17.16 -23.38
C GLY A 19 8.76 -17.51 -22.09
N VAL A 20 9.30 -18.43 -21.28
CA VAL A 20 9.17 -18.22 -19.83
C VAL A 20 10.15 -17.10 -19.48
N ALA A 21 9.66 -15.86 -19.57
CA ALA A 21 10.27 -14.71 -18.93
C ALA A 21 10.36 -15.04 -17.43
N HIS A 22 11.51 -15.53 -17.00
CA HIS A 22 11.78 -15.76 -15.59
C HIS A 22 11.93 -14.37 -14.96
N ALA A 23 10.85 -13.96 -14.31
CA ALA A 23 10.79 -13.09 -13.15
C ALA A 23 11.87 -12.01 -13.09
N GLN A 24 11.57 -10.88 -13.70
CA GLN A 24 12.10 -9.61 -13.22
C GLN A 24 11.50 -9.41 -11.81
N SER A 25 12.18 -9.88 -10.77
CA SER A 25 11.93 -9.45 -9.40
C SER A 25 13.12 -8.66 -8.90
N GLU A 26 13.46 -7.59 -9.64
CA GLU A 26 14.11 -6.45 -9.00
C GLU A 26 13.11 -5.95 -7.95
N SER A 27 13.52 -6.00 -6.69
CA SER A 27 12.78 -5.40 -5.59
C SER A 27 12.48 -3.94 -5.93
N VAL A 28 11.24 -3.66 -6.34
CA VAL A 28 10.82 -2.33 -6.77
C VAL A 28 10.93 -1.37 -5.59
N GLN A 29 12.01 -0.58 -5.57
CA GLN A 29 12.12 0.63 -4.74
C GLN A 29 11.49 1.78 -5.52
N GLU A 30 10.16 1.80 -5.62
CA GLU A 30 9.41 2.86 -6.29
C GLU A 30 8.47 3.53 -5.30
N VAL A 31 8.48 4.87 -5.29
CA VAL A 31 7.54 5.66 -4.51
C VAL A 31 6.11 5.35 -4.96
N LEU A 32 5.37 4.62 -4.13
CA LEU A 32 4.00 4.17 -4.41
C LEU A 32 2.94 5.26 -4.18
N GLY A 33 3.33 6.34 -3.50
CA GLY A 33 2.50 7.53 -3.38
C GLY A 33 2.86 8.40 -2.19
N THR A 34 2.51 9.69 -2.32
CA THR A 34 2.57 10.68 -1.24
C THR A 34 1.16 11.03 -0.78
N TRP A 35 1.00 11.14 0.52
CA TRP A 35 -0.27 11.33 1.20
C TRP A 35 -0.14 12.48 2.20
N LYS A 36 -1.12 13.38 2.23
CA LYS A 36 -1.14 14.52 3.16
C LYS A 36 -2.48 14.66 3.85
N GLY A 37 -2.46 15.13 5.09
CA GLY A 37 -3.68 15.40 5.82
C GLY A 37 -3.41 15.72 7.28
N LYS A 38 -4.45 15.60 8.11
CA LYS A 38 -4.39 16.08 9.50
C LYS A 38 -4.82 14.99 10.47
N ILE A 39 -4.31 15.12 11.68
CA ILE A 39 -4.84 14.46 12.87
C ILE A 39 -6.02 15.32 13.34
N GLU A 40 -7.12 14.73 13.78
CA GLU A 40 -8.27 15.42 14.38
C GLU A 40 -7.91 15.97 15.77
N LEU A 41 -7.03 16.98 15.77
CA LEU A 41 -6.59 17.81 16.88
C LEU A 41 -6.44 19.22 16.32
N PHE A 42 -7.07 20.20 16.95
CA PHE A 42 -7.17 21.57 16.41
C PHE A 42 -5.80 22.25 16.18
N ASP A 43 -4.74 21.80 16.87
CA ASP A 43 -3.43 22.45 16.88
C ASP A 43 -2.29 21.60 16.28
N GLU A 44 -2.59 20.45 15.68
CA GLU A 44 -1.56 19.61 15.08
C GLU A 44 -1.20 20.06 13.66
N PRO A 45 0.10 20.17 13.32
CA PRO A 45 0.51 20.50 11.96
C PRO A 45 0.04 19.42 10.98
N GLU A 46 -0.14 19.82 9.72
CA GLU A 46 -0.39 18.87 8.64
C GLU A 46 0.71 17.80 8.62
N ARG A 47 0.33 16.57 8.32
CA ARG A 47 1.20 15.40 8.27
C ARG A 47 1.37 14.95 6.83
N THR A 48 2.59 14.57 6.48
CA THR A 48 2.93 13.91 5.23
C THR A 48 3.33 12.47 5.51
N LEU A 49 2.80 11.55 4.72
CA LEU A 49 3.20 10.14 4.64
C LEU A 49 3.63 9.86 3.20
N VAL A 50 4.85 9.35 3.02
CA VAL A 50 5.36 8.85 1.73
C VAL A 50 5.54 7.34 1.87
N ILE A 51 4.89 6.57 1.00
CA ILE A 51 5.13 5.12 0.90
C ILE A 51 6.14 4.93 -0.23
N LYS A 52 7.38 4.60 0.12
CA LYS A 52 8.51 4.50 -0.82
C LYS A 52 8.60 3.17 -1.55
N SER A 53 8.03 2.11 -1.00
CA SER A 53 7.95 0.78 -1.60
C SER A 53 7.12 -0.11 -0.70
N VAL A 54 6.60 -1.20 -1.28
CA VAL A 54 5.97 -2.30 -0.55
C VAL A 54 6.56 -3.59 -1.08
N THR A 55 7.21 -4.35 -0.22
CA THR A 55 7.89 -5.61 -0.56
C THR A 55 7.32 -6.74 0.28
N ARG A 56 7.40 -7.96 -0.25
CA ARG A 56 7.00 -9.16 0.48
C ARG A 56 8.22 -9.74 1.20
N ALA A 57 8.11 -9.92 2.51
CA ALA A 57 9.10 -10.58 3.35
C ALA A 57 8.46 -11.81 4.01
N GLY A 58 8.65 -12.98 3.38
CA GLY A 58 7.96 -14.21 3.75
C GLY A 58 6.44 -14.08 3.59
N ASP A 59 5.70 -14.27 4.69
CA ASP A 59 4.24 -14.16 4.72
C ASP A 59 3.73 -12.75 5.04
N THR A 60 4.63 -11.78 5.24
CA THR A 60 4.28 -10.40 5.59
C THR A 60 4.63 -9.44 4.47
N TRP A 61 3.77 -8.45 4.24
CA TRP A 61 4.09 -7.31 3.39
C TRP A 61 4.66 -6.17 4.25
N ILE A 62 5.80 -5.64 3.83
CA ILE A 62 6.52 -4.56 4.53
C ILE A 62 6.55 -3.33 3.63
N ALA A 63 6.19 -2.19 4.18
CA ALA A 63 6.24 -0.89 3.52
C ALA A 63 7.43 -0.09 4.06
N SER A 64 8.26 0.46 3.17
CA SER A 64 9.20 1.51 3.53
C SER A 64 8.44 2.83 3.54
N VAL A 65 8.38 3.51 4.68
CA VAL A 65 7.60 4.76 4.81
C VAL A 65 8.44 5.91 5.34
N GLU A 66 8.13 7.12 4.89
CA GLU A 66 8.57 8.34 5.53
C GLU A 66 7.38 9.10 6.08
N TYR A 67 7.45 9.57 7.32
CA TYR A 67 6.35 10.20 8.02
C TYR A 67 6.80 11.36 8.90
N GLY A 68 6.03 12.44 8.94
CA GLY A 68 6.32 13.61 9.76
C GLY A 68 5.42 14.81 9.48
N PRO A 69 5.68 15.96 10.13
CA PRO A 69 5.04 17.22 9.77
C PRO A 69 5.34 17.60 8.31
N THR A 70 4.33 18.03 7.56
CA THR A 70 4.49 18.55 6.20
C THR A 70 5.47 19.73 6.19
N GLY A 71 6.36 19.77 5.20
CA GLY A 71 7.35 20.83 5.04
C GLY A 71 8.57 20.70 5.96
N GLN A 72 8.64 19.65 6.77
CA GLN A 72 9.81 19.31 7.60
C GLN A 72 10.48 18.02 7.11
N LYS A 73 11.67 17.74 7.66
CA LYS A 73 12.35 16.46 7.43
C LYS A 73 11.47 15.32 7.97
N LEU A 74 11.16 14.37 7.09
CA LEU A 74 10.38 13.18 7.45
C LEU A 74 11.28 12.12 8.11
N GLY A 75 10.74 11.39 9.08
CA GLY A 75 11.41 10.22 9.67
C GLY A 75 11.13 8.97 8.84
N ALA A 76 12.12 8.10 8.68
CA ALA A 76 11.96 6.82 7.99
C ALA A 76 11.53 5.71 8.96
N PHE A 77 10.55 4.90 8.56
CA PHE A 77 10.01 3.80 9.35
C PHE A 77 9.69 2.59 8.46
N GLU A 78 9.63 1.42 9.07
CA GLU A 78 9.08 0.22 8.43
C GLU A 78 7.65 -0.02 8.92
N GLY A 79 6.74 -0.20 7.96
CA GLY A 79 5.35 -0.50 8.22
C GLY A 79 4.97 -1.91 7.84
N ARG A 80 4.12 -2.55 8.64
CA ARG A 80 3.47 -3.82 8.30
C ARG A 80 2.18 -3.54 7.54
N VAL A 81 2.02 -4.20 6.41
CA VAL A 81 0.79 -4.17 5.61
C VAL A 81 0.05 -5.50 5.84
N GLN A 82 -1.18 -5.41 6.35
CA GLN A 82 -2.01 -6.56 6.68
C GLN A 82 -3.41 -6.39 6.08
N LYS A 83 -4.02 -7.51 5.66
CA LYS A 83 -5.46 -7.53 5.37
C LYS A 83 -6.22 -7.83 6.66
N GLN A 84 -6.99 -6.88 7.17
CA GLN A 84 -7.84 -7.05 8.34
C GLN A 84 -9.30 -6.84 7.95
N ARG A 85 -10.13 -7.88 8.12
CA ARG A 85 -11.60 -7.82 7.86
C ARG A 85 -11.96 -7.25 6.48
N GLY A 86 -11.16 -7.57 5.46
CA GLY A 86 -11.34 -7.10 4.08
C GLY A 86 -10.69 -5.75 3.76
N ALA A 87 -10.16 -5.02 4.74
CA ALA A 87 -9.42 -3.78 4.53
C ALA A 87 -7.90 -4.01 4.51
N THR A 88 -7.17 -3.26 3.67
CA THR A 88 -5.70 -3.23 3.71
C THR A 88 -5.25 -2.16 4.69
N THR A 89 -4.53 -2.58 5.74
CA THR A 89 -4.08 -1.72 6.84
C THR A 89 -2.56 -1.66 6.89
N LEU A 90 -2.02 -0.45 6.96
CA LEU A 90 -0.62 -0.12 7.19
C LEU A 90 -0.44 0.28 8.66
N THR A 91 0.49 -0.37 9.36
CA THR A 91 0.83 -0.06 10.75
C THR A 91 2.34 0.12 10.91
N PHE A 92 2.77 1.23 11.51
CA PHE A 92 4.19 1.47 11.80
C PHE A 92 4.38 2.21 13.15
N PRO A 93 5.40 1.84 13.94
CA PRO A 93 5.79 2.59 15.13
C PRO A 93 6.59 3.84 14.73
N ILE A 94 6.35 4.94 15.45
CA ILE A 94 7.15 6.17 15.36
C ILE A 94 8.16 6.23 16.51
N SER A 95 7.74 5.74 17.68
CA SER A 95 8.59 5.55 18.86
C SER A 95 8.01 4.40 19.70
N THR A 96 8.62 4.12 20.84
CA THR A 96 8.08 3.17 21.84
C THR A 96 6.69 3.57 22.34
N THR A 97 6.36 4.85 22.32
CA THR A 97 5.09 5.42 22.84
C THR A 97 4.18 5.97 21.74
N ARG A 98 4.56 5.87 20.46
CA ARG A 98 3.78 6.45 19.35
C ARG A 98 3.71 5.49 18.17
N LYS A 99 2.53 5.31 17.60
CA LYS A 99 2.34 4.51 16.38
C LYS A 99 1.21 5.04 15.50
N VAL A 100 1.24 4.65 14.25
CA VAL A 100 0.22 4.95 13.25
C VAL A 100 -0.41 3.66 12.76
N GLU A 101 -1.73 3.66 12.64
CA GLU A 101 -2.53 2.60 12.04
C GLU A 101 -3.44 3.24 11.00
N LEU A 102 -3.28 2.91 9.71
CA LEU A 102 -4.02 3.49 8.59
C LEU A 102 -4.62 2.39 7.73
N SER A 103 -5.88 2.51 7.37
CA SER A 103 -6.54 1.64 6.41
C SER A 103 -6.80 2.38 5.11
N LEU A 104 -6.56 1.70 4.00
CA LEU A 104 -6.91 2.17 2.67
C LEU A 104 -8.43 2.09 2.51
N VAL A 105 -9.09 3.24 2.46
CA VAL A 105 -10.54 3.36 2.27
C VAL A 105 -10.88 3.49 0.79
N SER A 106 -10.02 4.15 0.03
CA SER A 106 -10.08 4.23 -1.44
C SER A 106 -8.67 4.38 -2.01
N ASN A 107 -8.53 4.36 -3.34
CA ASN A 107 -7.23 4.60 -4.00
C ASN A 107 -6.64 6.00 -3.71
N THR A 108 -7.43 6.91 -3.14
CA THR A 108 -7.05 8.30 -2.85
C THR A 108 -7.21 8.70 -1.39
N GLU A 109 -7.66 7.79 -0.51
CA GLU A 109 -7.88 8.10 0.90
C GLU A 109 -7.39 6.99 1.87
N LEU A 110 -6.60 7.41 2.85
CA LEU A 110 -6.20 6.62 4.02
C LEU A 110 -6.90 7.19 5.27
N ARG A 111 -7.52 6.32 6.07
CA ARG A 111 -8.13 6.69 7.36
C ARG A 111 -7.60 5.82 8.48
N GLY A 112 -7.43 6.38 9.66
CA GLY A 112 -7.08 5.59 10.82
C GLY A 112 -6.73 6.41 12.04
N LEU A 113 -5.76 5.92 12.81
CA LEU A 113 -5.46 6.40 14.14
C LEU A 113 -3.96 6.71 14.29
N PHE A 114 -3.69 7.88 14.83
CA PHE A 114 -2.44 8.19 15.52
C PHE A 114 -2.60 7.83 16.99
N LYS A 115 -1.78 6.92 17.50
CA LYS A 115 -1.88 6.38 18.86
C LYS A 115 -0.68 6.83 19.68
N VAL A 116 -0.96 7.34 20.88
CA VAL A 116 0.04 7.80 21.86
C VAL A 116 -0.16 7.06 23.17
N SER A 117 0.91 6.54 23.75
CA SER A 117 0.92 5.99 25.09
C SER A 117 1.66 6.92 26.05
N ASP A 118 1.21 6.95 27.30
CA ASP A 118 1.92 7.57 28.42
C ASP A 118 3.09 6.70 28.93
N GLY A 119 3.24 5.47 28.43
CA GLY A 119 4.25 4.51 28.90
C GLY A 119 3.78 3.63 30.05
N GLU A 120 2.61 3.88 30.62
CA GLU A 120 2.01 3.12 31.72
C GLU A 120 1.02 2.05 31.22
N GLY A 121 0.96 1.84 29.90
CA GLY A 121 0.14 0.83 29.24
C GLY A 121 -1.16 1.37 28.66
N SER A 122 -1.53 2.62 28.94
CA SER A 122 -2.69 3.28 28.34
C SER A 122 -2.37 3.83 26.96
N TRP A 123 -3.34 3.76 26.04
CA TRP A 123 -3.23 4.31 24.69
C TRP A 123 -4.37 5.27 24.39
N VAL A 124 -4.01 6.49 24.01
CA VAL A 124 -4.94 7.49 23.49
C VAL A 124 -4.90 7.44 21.96
N SER A 125 -6.06 7.28 21.35
CA SER A 125 -6.21 7.24 19.89
C SER A 125 -6.76 8.57 19.36
N ARG A 126 -6.12 9.11 18.33
CA ARG A 126 -6.54 10.32 17.62
C ARG A 126 -6.81 9.97 16.17
N ARG A 127 -7.96 10.40 15.64
CA ARG A 127 -8.33 10.12 14.25
C ARG A 127 -7.40 10.87 13.30
N MET A 128 -7.16 10.26 12.15
CA MET A 128 -6.33 10.81 11.10
C MET A 128 -6.92 10.44 9.75
N VAL A 129 -6.92 11.41 8.84
CA VAL A 129 -7.29 11.24 7.43
C VAL A 129 -6.18 11.82 6.57
N LEU A 130 -5.67 11.02 5.63
CA LEU A 130 -4.66 11.42 4.66
C LEU A 130 -5.20 11.20 3.25
N GLN A 131 -5.04 12.19 2.39
CA GLN A 131 -5.42 12.13 0.98
C GLN A 131 -4.19 12.02 0.10
N LYS A 132 -4.32 11.27 -0.99
CA LYS A 132 -3.23 11.12 -1.96
C LYS A 132 -2.98 12.46 -2.64
N THR A 133 -1.75 12.95 -2.58
CA THR A 133 -1.32 14.13 -3.34
C THR A 133 -0.74 13.61 -4.64
N SER A 134 -1.43 13.84 -5.75
CA SER A 134 -1.16 13.25 -7.09
C SER A 134 0.27 12.80 -7.34
N ASP A 135 0.40 11.60 -7.93
CA ASP A 135 1.64 11.09 -8.50
C ASP A 135 1.97 11.97 -9.71
N LYS A 136 2.62 13.12 -9.50
CA LYS A 136 3.05 13.93 -10.63
C LYS A 136 4.28 13.23 -11.21
N PRO A 137 4.24 12.77 -12.48
CA PRO A 137 5.42 12.25 -13.16
C PRO A 137 6.49 13.33 -13.31
#